data_AF-A0A9W8QU79-F1
#
_entry.id   AF-A0A9W8QU79-F1
#
_cell.length_a   1.000
_cell.length_b   1.000
_cell.length_c   1.000
_cell.angle_alpha   90.00
_cell.angle_beta   90.00
_cell.angle_gamma   90.00
#
_symmetry.space_group_name_H-M   'P 1'
#
loop_
_entity.id
_entity.type
_entity.pdbx_description
1 polymer ?
#
loop_
_entity_poly.entity_id
_entity_poly.type
_entity_poly.pdbx_seq_one_letter_code
_entity_poly.pdbx_strand_id
1 'polypeptide(L)'
;MARKHLRAAASFHPSFVVEDDIKDIKAPVYIGLAEEDDMVPETLAQDLGTWTKQENVEAVMGSYPGVGHGFAARPATQDPVIREQYDRAFDAALTFFQKY
;
A
#
# COMPACT_ATOMS: atom_id res chain seq x y z
N MET A 1 -19.50 4.96 -10.86
CA MET A 1 -20.11 5.75 -9.75
C MET A 1 -19.14 6.00 -8.59
N ALA A 2 -18.19 5.11 -8.24
CA ALA A 2 -17.18 5.40 -7.21
C ALA A 2 -16.10 6.44 -7.62
N ARG A 3 -15.79 6.55 -8.93
CA ARG A 3 -14.70 7.36 -9.49
C ARG A 3 -14.74 8.88 -9.19
N LYS A 4 -15.83 9.44 -8.66
CA LYS A 4 -15.96 10.89 -8.34
C LYS A 4 -16.06 11.19 -6.84
N HIS A 5 -15.99 10.20 -5.96
CA HIS A 5 -16.38 10.37 -4.55
C HIS A 5 -15.34 9.84 -3.54
N LEU A 6 -14.23 9.25 -3.99
CA LEU A 6 -13.14 8.85 -3.11
C LEU A 6 -12.26 10.06 -2.80
N ARG A 7 -12.07 10.35 -1.50
CA ARG A 7 -11.15 11.41 -1.03
C ARG A 7 -9.71 10.93 -0.91
N ALA A 8 -9.53 9.66 -0.54
CA ALA A 8 -8.25 8.99 -0.42
C ALA A 8 -8.48 7.48 -0.40
N ALA A 9 -7.46 6.68 -0.72
CA ALA A 9 -7.48 5.23 -0.56
C ALA A 9 -6.15 4.73 0.03
N ALA A 10 -6.18 3.63 0.76
CA ALA A 10 -4.97 2.95 1.23
C ALA A 10 -5.04 1.48 0.86
N SER A 11 -3.93 0.94 0.39
CA SER A 11 -3.74 -0.47 0.06
C SER A 11 -2.53 -0.99 0.83
N PHE A 12 -2.62 -2.22 1.32
CA PHE A 12 -1.53 -2.90 2.02
C PHE A 12 -1.37 -4.28 1.40
N HIS A 13 -0.11 -4.72 1.24
CA HIS A 13 0.26 -5.98 0.57
C HIS A 13 -0.51 -6.20 -0.75
N PRO A 14 -0.55 -5.21 -1.67
CA PRO A 14 -1.25 -5.38 -2.94
C PRO A 14 -0.53 -6.43 -3.80
N SER A 15 -1.28 -7.38 -4.33
CA SER A 15 -0.79 -8.40 -5.25
C SER A 15 -1.49 -8.30 -6.60
N PHE A 16 -0.87 -8.89 -7.63
CA PHE A 16 -1.37 -8.90 -9.00
C PHE A 16 -1.62 -7.52 -9.62
N VAL A 17 -0.90 -6.49 -9.15
CA VAL A 17 -1.04 -5.12 -9.68
C VAL A 17 -0.33 -5.01 -11.02
N VAL A 18 -1.01 -4.41 -11.99
CA VAL A 18 -0.45 -4.06 -13.31
C VAL A 18 -0.58 -2.56 -13.55
N GLU A 19 0.14 -2.04 -14.56
CA GLU A 19 0.11 -0.63 -14.95
C GLU A 19 -1.32 -0.10 -15.18
N ASP A 20 -2.17 -0.92 -15.81
CA ASP A 20 -3.57 -0.56 -16.09
C ASP A 20 -4.41 -0.30 -14.85
N ASP A 21 -4.05 -0.86 -13.68
CA ASP A 21 -4.77 -0.63 -12.42
C ASP A 21 -4.56 0.79 -11.88
N ILE A 22 -3.47 1.45 -12.29
CA ILE A 22 -3.14 2.82 -11.86
C ILE A 22 -3.89 3.86 -12.70
N LYS A 23 -4.30 3.48 -13.91
CA LYS A 23 -5.01 4.36 -14.84
C LYS A 23 -6.29 4.91 -14.22
N ASP A 24 -6.54 6.19 -14.46
CA ASP A 24 -7.73 6.89 -13.97
C ASP A 24 -7.90 6.98 -12.44
N ILE A 25 -6.90 6.62 -11.63
CA ILE A 25 -6.95 6.94 -10.19
C ILE A 25 -6.96 8.47 -10.03
N LYS A 26 -8.00 9.00 -9.38
CA LYS A 26 -8.20 10.45 -9.17
C LYS A 26 -8.09 10.88 -7.70
N ALA A 27 -7.89 9.93 -6.79
CA ALA A 27 -7.73 10.20 -5.37
C ALA A 27 -6.29 9.88 -4.95
N PRO A 28 -5.73 10.58 -3.94
CA PRO A 28 -4.47 10.20 -3.33
C PRO A 28 -4.50 8.76 -2.82
N VAL A 29 -3.41 8.03 -3.02
CA VAL A 29 -3.28 6.63 -2.60
C VAL A 29 -2.10 6.43 -1.66
N TYR A 30 -2.33 5.65 -0.60
CA TYR A 30 -1.26 5.06 0.20
C TYR A 30 -1.05 3.62 -0.23
N ILE A 31 0.20 3.21 -0.40
CA ILE A 31 0.58 1.85 -0.78
C ILE A 31 1.60 1.32 0.23
N GLY A 32 1.16 0.40 1.09
CA GLY A 32 2.01 -0.31 2.03
C GLY A 32 2.52 -1.63 1.45
N LEU A 33 3.84 -1.75 1.29
CA LEU A 33 4.52 -2.92 0.76
C LEU A 33 5.20 -3.70 1.91
N ALA A 34 5.04 -5.01 1.89
CA ALA A 34 5.78 -5.92 2.76
C ALA A 34 7.15 -6.22 2.12
N GLU A 35 8.23 -6.11 2.90
CA GLU A 35 9.60 -6.34 2.41
C GLU A 35 9.82 -7.81 1.99
N GLU A 36 9.23 -8.75 2.72
CA GLU A 36 9.39 -10.19 2.49
C GLU A 36 8.17 -10.79 1.79
N ASP A 37 7.45 -10.00 0.98
CA ASP A 37 6.31 -10.48 0.19
C ASP A 37 6.77 -11.28 -1.03
N ASP A 38 6.86 -12.60 -0.88
CA ASP A 38 7.24 -13.54 -1.93
C ASP A 38 6.13 -13.79 -2.98
N MET A 39 4.93 -13.21 -2.78
CA MET A 39 3.81 -13.33 -3.72
C MET A 39 3.83 -12.25 -4.81
N VAL A 40 4.76 -11.30 -4.74
CA VAL A 40 4.89 -10.21 -5.71
C VAL A 40 6.29 -10.15 -6.33
N PRO A 41 6.43 -9.59 -7.54
CA PRO A 41 7.76 -9.35 -8.11
C PRO A 41 8.57 -8.37 -7.26
N GLU A 42 9.88 -8.59 -7.14
CA GLU A 42 10.81 -7.65 -6.49
C GLU A 42 10.76 -6.24 -7.12
N THR A 43 10.38 -6.15 -8.39
CA THR A 43 10.27 -4.88 -9.12
C THR A 43 9.04 -4.07 -8.74
N LEU A 44 8.05 -4.64 -8.03
CA LEU A 44 6.74 -4.03 -7.82
C LEU A 44 6.85 -2.61 -7.22
N ALA A 45 7.75 -2.38 -6.26
CA ALA A 45 7.95 -1.06 -5.66
C ALA A 45 8.42 -0.01 -6.70
N GLN A 46 9.36 -0.40 -7.57
CA GLN A 46 9.87 0.46 -8.63
C GLN A 46 8.82 0.69 -9.72
N ASP A 47 8.08 -0.36 -10.08
CA ASP A 47 7.02 -0.32 -11.08
C ASP A 47 5.91 0.62 -10.64
N LEU A 48 5.40 0.48 -9.41
CA LEU A 48 4.41 1.38 -8.82
C LEU A 48 4.90 2.83 -8.77
N GLY A 49 6.16 3.05 -8.41
CA GLY A 49 6.76 4.39 -8.41
C GLY A 49 6.89 5.00 -9.82
N THR A 50 6.95 4.16 -10.85
CA THR A 50 6.98 4.59 -12.25
C THR A 50 5.57 4.88 -12.77
N TRP A 51 4.64 3.95 -12.58
CA TRP A 51 3.26 4.05 -13.04
C TRP A 51 2.52 5.22 -12.39
N THR A 52 2.67 5.42 -11.07
CA THR A 52 2.02 6.53 -10.36
C THR A 52 2.50 7.89 -10.86
N LYS A 53 3.78 8.02 -11.23
CA LYS A 53 4.31 9.24 -11.86
C LYS A 53 3.79 9.44 -13.28
N GLN A 54 3.75 8.37 -14.08
CA GLN A 54 3.26 8.44 -15.46
C GLN A 54 1.79 8.86 -15.53
N GLU A 55 0.95 8.34 -14.63
CA GLU A 55 -0.48 8.63 -14.55
C GLU A 55 -0.79 9.89 -13.70
N ASN A 56 0.24 10.57 -13.20
CA ASN A 56 0.13 11.75 -12.33
C ASN A 56 -0.78 11.52 -11.10
N VAL A 57 -0.64 10.35 -10.48
CA VAL A 57 -1.35 9.93 -9.27
C VAL A 57 -0.54 10.36 -8.05
N GLU A 58 -1.17 11.09 -7.13
CA GLU A 58 -0.56 11.38 -5.83
C GLU A 58 -0.48 10.10 -5.00
N ALA A 59 0.73 9.55 -4.85
CA ALA A 59 0.96 8.30 -4.15
C ALA A 59 1.99 8.47 -3.03
N VAL A 60 1.70 7.87 -1.87
CA VAL A 60 2.64 7.70 -0.76
C VAL A 60 2.92 6.21 -0.61
N MET A 61 4.19 5.82 -0.62
CA MET A 61 4.61 4.44 -0.45
C MET A 61 5.23 4.23 0.94
N GLY A 62 4.84 3.15 1.60
CA GLY A 62 5.46 2.65 2.83
C GLY A 62 6.06 1.26 2.60
N SER A 63 7.24 1.01 3.16
CA SER A 63 7.84 -0.33 3.19
C SER A 63 7.96 -0.79 4.65
N TYR A 64 7.56 -2.04 4.89
CA TYR A 64 7.47 -2.66 6.20
C TYR A 64 8.44 -3.85 6.25
N PRO A 65 9.53 -3.75 7.03
CA PRO A 65 10.57 -4.78 7.07
C PRO A 65 10.15 -6.00 7.89
N GLY A 66 10.67 -7.18 7.54
CA GLY A 66 10.46 -8.42 8.30
C GLY A 66 9.01 -8.94 8.31
N VAL A 67 8.21 -8.54 7.32
CA VAL A 67 6.84 -9.01 7.15
C VAL A 67 6.59 -9.42 5.70
N GLY A 68 5.80 -10.48 5.54
CA GLY A 68 5.36 -10.98 4.24
C GLY A 68 3.91 -10.59 3.89
N HIS A 69 3.34 -11.31 2.94
CA HIS A 69 1.98 -11.06 2.47
C HIS A 69 0.93 -11.11 3.61
N GLY A 70 -0.07 -10.23 3.54
CA GLY A 70 -1.19 -10.21 4.50
C GLY A 70 -0.89 -9.61 5.88
N PHE A 71 0.31 -9.06 6.11
CA PHE A 71 0.74 -8.54 7.41
C PHE A 71 -0.23 -7.51 8.03
N ALA A 72 -0.93 -6.75 7.19
CA ALA A 72 -1.84 -5.66 7.58
C ALA A 72 -3.31 -6.10 7.77
N ALA A 73 -3.66 -7.38 7.57
CA ALA A 73 -5.05 -7.82 7.62
C ALA A 73 -5.54 -8.13 9.05
N ARG A 74 -4.88 -9.06 9.74
CA ARG A 74 -5.14 -9.42 11.15
C ARG A 74 -3.88 -10.05 11.76
N PRO A 75 -3.22 -9.41 12.73
CA PRO A 75 -2.03 -9.98 13.37
C PRO A 75 -2.48 -11.01 14.43
N ALA A 76 -3.01 -12.15 14.00
CA ALA A 76 -3.22 -13.30 14.88
C ALA A 76 -1.88 -14.05 15.10
N THR A 77 -0.87 -13.33 15.59
CA THR A 77 0.51 -13.79 15.74
C THR A 77 1.07 -13.38 17.10
N GLN A 78 2.04 -14.13 17.62
CA GLN A 78 2.85 -13.79 18.79
C GLN A 78 4.16 -13.09 18.41
N ASP A 79 4.47 -13.02 17.11
CA ASP A 79 5.69 -12.38 16.62
C ASP A 79 5.66 -10.87 16.90
N PRO A 80 6.62 -10.33 17.66
CA PRO A 80 6.67 -8.91 17.97
C PRO A 80 6.93 -8.03 16.74
N VAL A 81 7.69 -8.50 15.75
CA VAL A 81 7.99 -7.74 14.52
C VAL A 81 6.72 -7.55 13.71
N ILE A 82 5.95 -8.62 13.51
CA ILE A 82 4.69 -8.54 12.75
C ILE A 82 3.69 -7.61 13.46
N ARG A 83 3.60 -7.66 14.79
CA ARG A 83 2.74 -6.75 15.56
C ARG A 83 3.16 -5.29 15.42
N GLU A 84 4.44 -5.01 15.56
CA GLU A 84 4.98 -3.65 15.41
C GLU A 84 4.73 -3.10 14.00
N GLN A 85 4.99 -3.90 12.95
CA GLN A 85 4.74 -3.44 11.58
C GLN A 85 3.25 -3.32 11.27
N TYR A 86 2.39 -4.15 11.85
CA TYR A 86 0.94 -3.99 11.77
C TYR A 86 0.49 -2.65 12.38
N ASP A 87 0.94 -2.34 13.60
CA ASP A 87 0.59 -1.09 14.28
C ASP A 87 1.12 0.12 13.49
N ARG A 88 2.35 0.05 12.98
CA ARG A 88 2.93 1.07 12.11
C ARG A 88 2.14 1.24 10.80
N ALA A 89 1.60 0.16 10.22
CA ALA A 89 0.76 0.22 9.03
C ALA A 89 -0.59 0.86 9.32
N PHE A 90 -1.18 0.53 10.46
CA PHE A 90 -2.42 1.14 10.92
C PHE A 90 -2.25 2.66 11.15
N ASP A 91 -1.21 3.07 11.87
CA ASP A 91 -0.94 4.48 12.16
C ASP A 91 -0.62 5.27 10.89
N ALA A 92 0.11 4.68 9.94
CA ALA A 92 0.37 5.29 8.64
C ALA A 92 -0.93 5.51 7.85
N ALA A 93 -1.84 4.52 7.84
CA ALA A 93 -3.15 4.65 7.21
C ALA A 93 -3.98 5.77 7.85
N LEU A 94 -4.03 5.80 9.19
CA LEU A 94 -4.77 6.81 9.94
C LEU A 94 -4.23 8.21 9.66
N THR A 95 -2.91 8.38 9.71
CA THR A 95 -2.23 9.66 9.41
C THR A 95 -2.52 10.10 7.98
N PHE A 96 -2.46 9.17 7.02
CA PHE A 96 -2.76 9.44 5.62
C PHE A 96 -4.23 9.88 5.46
N PHE A 97 -5.19 9.17 6.04
CA PHE A 97 -6.60 9.54 5.96
C PHE A 97 -6.97 10.80 6.75
N GLN A 98 -6.21 11.19 7.76
CA GLN A 98 -6.43 12.47 8.45
C GLN A 98 -5.96 13.67 7.60
N LYS A 99 -4.99 13.45 6.70
CA LYS A 99 -4.47 14.49 5.80
C LYS A 99 -5.46 14.86 4.69
N TYR A 100 -6.32 13.94 4.23
CA TYR A 100 -7.20 14.10 3.06
C TYR A 100 -8.69 13.93 3.42
#